data_AF-A0AAU3JLN0-F1
#
_entry.id   AF-A0AAU3JLN0-F1
#
_cell.length_a   1.000
_cell.length_b   1.000
_cell.length_c   1.000
_cell.angle_alpha   90.00
_cell.angle_beta   90.00
_cell.angle_gamma   90.00
#
_symmetry.space_group_name_H-M   'P 1'
#
loop_
_entity.id
_entity.type
_entity.pdbx_description
1 polymer ?
#
loop_
_entity_poly.entity_id
_entity_poly.type
_entity_poly.pdbx_seq_one_letter_code
_entity_poly.pdbx_strand_id
1 'polypeptide(L)'
;MTSRQETEPAHRSTQATAVLPRSSILVAALSTVVEWYDFTLYLYMTTVLSRVFFGTGSTSLLITLAVFAVAYLMRPLGAMAFGRIGTGSGAARCCSARWR
;
A
#
# COMPACT_ATOMS: atom_id res chain seq x y z
N MET A 1 -6.75 46.71 29.68
CA MET A 1 -5.76 46.38 28.63
C MET A 1 -5.89 44.91 28.28
N THR A 2 -6.64 44.68 27.20
CA THR A 2 -6.69 43.52 26.29
C THR A 2 -6.14 42.18 26.79
N SER A 3 -7.06 41.29 27.17
CA SER A 3 -6.89 39.84 27.10
C SER A 3 -6.57 39.45 25.65
N ARG A 4 -5.38 38.93 25.38
CA ARG A 4 -5.07 38.29 24.08
C ARG A 4 -5.58 36.86 24.14
N GLN A 5 -6.67 36.62 23.42
CA GLN A 5 -7.06 35.29 23.00
C GLN A 5 -6.01 34.75 22.02
N GLU A 6 -5.18 33.82 22.47
CA GLU A 6 -4.46 32.91 21.58
C GLU A 6 -5.42 31.74 21.31
N THR A 7 -6.29 31.89 20.31
CA THR A 7 -7.10 30.78 19.80
C THR A 7 -6.24 30.02 18.81
N GLU A 8 -5.55 29.00 19.31
CA GLU A 8 -4.86 28.00 18.49
C GLU A 8 -5.89 27.30 17.59
N PRO A 9 -5.89 27.48 16.25
CA PRO A 9 -6.74 26.68 15.41
C PRO A 9 -6.05 25.33 15.25
N ALA A 10 -6.63 24.36 15.95
CA ALA A 10 -6.37 22.94 15.80
C ALA A 10 -6.19 22.57 14.32
N HIS A 11 -5.17 21.75 14.06
CA HIS A 11 -4.87 21.05 12.81
C HIS A 11 -6.05 20.15 12.39
N ARG A 12 -7.18 20.75 12.00
CA ARG A 12 -8.28 20.07 11.35
C ARG A 12 -7.93 20.04 9.88
N SER A 13 -7.11 19.06 9.53
CA SER A 13 -7.04 18.53 8.17
C SER A 13 -8.41 17.94 7.84
N THR A 14 -9.37 18.83 7.60
CA THR A 14 -10.61 18.54 6.91
C THR A 14 -10.16 18.14 5.52
N GLN A 15 -9.98 16.85 5.29
CA GLN A 15 -9.92 16.32 3.94
C GLN A 15 -11.22 16.76 3.27
N ALA A 16 -11.13 17.80 2.44
CA ALA A 16 -12.22 18.16 1.56
C ALA A 16 -12.53 16.90 0.76
N THR A 17 -13.77 16.42 0.85
CA THR A 17 -14.31 15.33 0.03
C THR A 17 -14.38 15.79 -1.42
N ALA A 18 -13.20 15.87 -2.06
CA ALA A 18 -13.12 16.07 -3.49
C ALA A 18 -13.79 14.86 -4.15
N VAL A 19 -14.81 15.13 -4.97
CA VAL A 19 -15.47 14.11 -5.77
C VAL A 19 -14.39 13.52 -6.68
N LEU A 20 -13.96 12.28 -6.38
CA LEU A 20 -12.86 11.65 -7.10
C LEU A 20 -13.24 11.52 -8.58
N PRO A 21 -12.38 11.93 -9.52
CA PRO A 21 -12.68 11.76 -10.93
C PRO A 21 -12.82 10.27 -11.23
N ARG A 22 -13.70 9.93 -12.19
CA ARG A 22 -14.03 8.54 -12.54
C ARG A 22 -12.78 7.73 -12.90
N SER A 23 -11.76 8.38 -13.47
CA SER A 23 -10.45 7.80 -13.74
C SER A 23 -9.72 7.34 -12.48
N SER A 24 -9.75 8.11 -11.38
CA SER A 24 -9.13 7.70 -10.11
C SER A 24 -9.81 6.48 -9.51
N ILE A 25 -11.13 6.36 -9.66
CA ILE A 25 -11.89 5.18 -9.21
C ILE A 25 -11.50 3.95 -10.04
N LEU A 26 -11.37 4.11 -11.37
CA LEU A 26 -10.91 3.03 -12.25
C LEU A 26 -9.49 2.59 -11.91
N VAL A 27 -8.58 3.54 -11.67
CA VAL A 27 -7.20 3.22 -11.26
C VAL A 27 -7.19 2.47 -9.93
N ALA A 28 -7.98 2.91 -8.94
CA ALA A 28 -8.08 2.20 -7.66
C ALA A 28 -8.65 0.78 -7.82
N ALA A 29 -9.71 0.62 -8.62
CA ALA A 29 -10.32 -0.68 -8.89
C ALA A 29 -9.37 -1.63 -9.63
N LEU A 30 -8.66 -1.13 -10.64
CA LEU A 30 -7.67 -1.91 -11.39
C LEU A 30 -6.53 -2.36 -10.48
N SER A 31 -6.02 -1.49 -9.60
CA SER A 31 -4.99 -1.87 -8.62
C SER A 31 -5.48 -3.00 -7.72
N THR A 32 -6.70 -2.91 -7.21
CA THR A 32 -7.31 -3.98 -6.41
C THR A 32 -7.38 -5.28 -7.23
N VAL A 33 -7.93 -5.25 -8.44
CA VAL A 33 -8.06 -6.45 -9.28
C VAL A 33 -6.71 -7.08 -9.58
N VAL A 34 -5.69 -6.29 -9.92
CA VAL A 34 -4.35 -6.80 -10.20
C VAL A 34 -3.72 -7.47 -8.99
N GLU A 35 -3.88 -6.89 -7.78
CA GLU A 35 -3.40 -7.52 -6.55
C GLU A 35 -4.08 -8.88 -6.31
N TRP A 36 -5.41 -8.94 -6.41
CA TRP A 36 -6.18 -10.18 -6.23
C TRP A 36 -5.89 -11.24 -7.30
N TYR A 37 -5.64 -10.81 -8.53
CA TYR A 37 -5.28 -11.68 -9.65
C TYR A 37 -3.94 -12.36 -9.38
N ASP A 38 -2.92 -11.60 -8.99
CA ASP A 38 -1.58 -12.10 -8.71
C ASP A 38 -1.60 -13.11 -7.53
N PHE A 39 -2.37 -12.84 -6.46
CA PHE A 39 -2.54 -13.79 -5.35
C PHE A 39 -3.17 -15.10 -5.77
N THR A 40 -4.25 -15.02 -6.56
CA THR A 40 -4.97 -16.20 -7.02
C THR A 40 -4.10 -17.04 -7.95
N LEU A 41 -3.35 -16.38 -8.84
CA LEU A 41 -2.43 -17.03 -9.77
C LEU A 41 -1.33 -17.78 -9.01
N TYR A 42 -0.72 -17.17 -7.99
CA TYR A 42 0.28 -17.83 -7.17
C TYR A 42 -0.26 -19.03 -6.40
N LEU A 43 -1.47 -18.92 -5.84
CA LEU A 43 -2.12 -20.03 -5.15
C LEU A 43 -2.41 -21.20 -6.09
N TYR A 44 -2.84 -20.90 -7.32
CA TYR A 44 -3.05 -21.90 -8.36
C TYR A 44 -1.73 -22.61 -8.76
N MET A 45 -0.67 -21.82 -8.99
CA MET A 45 0.66 -22.32 -9.35
C MET A 45 1.35 -23.09 -8.23
N THR A 46 0.97 -22.88 -6.97
CA THR A 46 1.54 -23.57 -5.80
C THR A 46 1.50 -25.09 -5.94
N THR A 47 0.43 -25.65 -6.49
CA THR A 47 0.27 -27.10 -6.68
C THR A 47 1.20 -27.69 -7.73
N VAL A 48 1.65 -26.87 -8.68
CA VAL A 48 2.63 -27.25 -9.70
C VAL A 48 4.03 -27.10 -9.13
N LEU A 49 4.32 -25.97 -8.49
CA LEU A 49 5.60 -25.71 -7.83
C LEU A 49 5.94 -26.76 -6.77
N SER A 50 4.98 -27.14 -5.94
CA SER A 50 5.22 -28.13 -4.88
C SER A 50 5.67 -29.48 -5.44
N ARG A 51 5.06 -29.91 -6.55
CA ARG A 51 5.42 -31.16 -7.24
C ARG A 51 6.77 -31.07 -7.93
N VAL A 52 7.08 -29.93 -8.56
CA VAL A 52 8.33 -29.73 -9.30
C VAL A 52 9.54 -29.62 -8.37
N PHE A 53 9.43 -28.87 -7.28
CA PHE A 53 10.57 -28.61 -6.39
C PHE A 53 10.74 -29.63 -5.26
N PHE A 54 9.63 -30.16 -4.74
CA PHE A 54 9.63 -30.98 -3.51
C PHE A 54 8.97 -32.36 -3.71
N GLY A 55 8.46 -32.68 -4.90
CA GLY A 55 7.87 -33.97 -5.23
C GLY A 55 6.45 -34.20 -4.66
N THR A 56 5.98 -35.45 -4.73
CA THR A 56 4.60 -35.86 -4.44
C THR A 56 4.31 -36.16 -2.96
N GLY A 57 4.92 -35.42 -2.03
CA GLY A 57 4.67 -35.54 -0.59
C GLY A 57 3.46 -34.71 -0.12
N SER A 58 2.83 -35.09 0.99
CA SER A 58 1.85 -34.22 1.67
C SER A 58 2.51 -32.99 2.31
N THR A 59 3.77 -33.10 2.71
CA THR A 59 4.55 -32.01 3.31
C THR A 59 5.06 -30.99 2.28
N SER A 60 5.25 -31.39 1.01
CA SER A 60 5.80 -30.49 -0.03
C SER A 60 4.87 -29.31 -0.32
N LEU A 61 3.56 -29.55 -0.31
CA LEU A 61 2.56 -28.51 -0.52
C LEU A 61 2.59 -27.49 0.63
N LEU A 62 2.69 -27.97 1.89
CA LEU A 62 2.76 -27.11 3.07
C LEU A 62 4.01 -26.23 3.08
N ILE A 63 5.18 -26.79 2.72
CA ILE A 63 6.43 -26.02 2.62
C ILE A 63 6.31 -24.94 1.53
N THR A 64 5.75 -25.30 0.36
CA THR A 64 5.59 -24.35 -0.75
C THR A 64 4.62 -23.22 -0.37
N LEU A 65 3.50 -23.55 0.30
CA LEU A 65 2.58 -22.55 0.85
C LEU A 65 3.25 -21.66 1.91
N ALA A 66 4.10 -22.23 2.78
CA ALA A 66 4.81 -21.46 3.79
C ALA A 66 5.79 -20.46 3.17
N VAL A 67 6.54 -20.88 2.14
CA VAL A 67 7.42 -19.97 1.37
C VAL A 67 6.60 -18.86 0.72
N PHE A 68 5.45 -19.19 0.13
CA PHE A 68 4.53 -18.19 -0.43
C PHE A 68 4.01 -17.21 0.62
N ALA A 69 3.63 -17.70 1.80
CA ALA A 69 3.16 -16.86 2.90
C ALA A 69 4.25 -15.88 3.36
N VAL A 70 5.50 -16.33 3.47
CA VAL A 70 6.64 -15.46 3.82
C VAL A 70 6.90 -14.43 2.72
N ALA A 71 6.91 -14.85 1.45
CA ALA A 71 7.08 -13.93 0.31
C ALA A 71 5.95 -12.89 0.25
N TYR A 72 4.71 -13.28 0.55
CA TYR A 72 3.59 -12.36 0.59
C TYR A 72 3.71 -11.34 1.74
N LEU A 73 4.18 -11.80 2.91
CA LEU A 73 4.45 -10.93 4.06
C LEU A 73 5.53 -9.87 3.77
N MET A 74 6.40 -10.12 2.78
CA MET A 74 7.36 -9.12 2.33
C MET A 74 6.72 -7.90 1.64
N ARG A 75 5.49 -7.96 1.14
CA ARG A 75 4.80 -6.79 0.55
C ARG A 75 4.58 -5.65 1.56
N PRO A 76 3.91 -5.86 2.72
CA PRO A 76 3.79 -4.82 3.73
C PRO A 76 5.13 -4.46 4.37
N LEU A 77 6.05 -5.42 4.52
CA LEU A 77 7.41 -5.13 5.02
C LEU A 77 8.19 -4.20 4.07
N GLY A 78 8.07 -4.41 2.76
CA GLY A 78 8.61 -3.52 1.74
C GLY A 78 7.97 -2.14 1.81
N ALA A 79 6.64 -2.05 1.93
CA ALA A 79 5.95 -0.78 2.11
C ALA A 79 6.36 -0.03 3.39
N MET A 80 6.60 -0.75 4.50
CA MET A 80 7.10 -0.15 5.74
C MET A 80 8.55 0.32 5.61
N ALA A 81 9.40 -0.44 4.92
CA ALA A 81 10.80 -0.09 4.70
C ALA A 81 10.95 1.11 3.75
N PHE A 82 10.25 1.10 2.61
CA PHE A 82 10.33 2.16 1.60
C PHE A 82 9.39 3.35 1.87
N GLY A 83 8.35 3.17 2.69
CA GLY A 83 7.45 4.25 3.10
C GLY A 83 8.17 5.37 3.86
N ARG A 84 9.18 5.03 4.67
CA ARG A 84 10.04 6.02 5.35
C ARG A 84 10.99 6.75 4.40
N ILE A 85 11.36 6.12 3.28
CA ILE A 85 12.29 6.69 2.28
C ILE A 85 11.52 7.60 1.29
N GLY A 86 10.25 7.30 1.03
CA GLY A 86 9.36 8.09 0.16
C GLY A 86 8.87 9.40 0.79
N THR A 87 8.77 9.49 2.12
CA THR A 87 8.48 10.74 2.83
C THR A 87 9.75 11.53 3.12
N GLY A 88 10.53 11.83 2.07
CA GLY A 88 11.50 12.91 2.13
C GLY A 88 10.77 14.25 2.06
N SER A 89 10.48 14.82 3.24
CA SER A 89 10.42 16.25 3.61
C SER A 89 10.53 17.36 2.53
N GLY A 90 9.83 17.28 1.40
CA GLY A 90 9.89 18.25 0.30
C GLY A 90 8.59 19.01 0.01
N ALA A 91 7.43 18.52 0.46
CA ALA A 91 6.12 19.01 -0.01
C ALA A 91 5.46 20.10 0.88
N ALA A 92 6.21 20.78 1.75
CA ALA A 92 5.65 21.84 2.61
C ALA A 92 6.28 23.24 2.42
N ARG A 93 7.19 23.42 1.45
CA ARG A 93 7.91 24.70 1.29
C ARG A 93 7.68 25.44 -0.03
N CYS A 94 6.80 25.00 -0.93
CA CYS A 94 6.65 25.65 -2.25
C CYS A 94 5.30 26.34 -2.50
N CYS A 95 4.34 26.31 -1.57
CA CYS A 95 3.09 27.06 -1.74
C CYS A 95 2.96 28.19 -0.70
N SER A 96 3.95 29.07 -0.65
CA SER A 96 3.83 30.37 0.06
C SER A 96 4.34 31.56 -0.74
N ALA A 97 4.70 31.39 -2.02
CA ALA A 97 5.15 32.51 -2.82
C ALA A 97 4.42 32.54 -4.18
N ARG A 98 3.42 33.43 -4.24
CA ARG A 98 3.19 34.28 -5.41
C ARG A 98 2.61 33.56 -6.65
N TRP A 99 1.32 33.24 -6.59
CA TRP A 99 0.47 33.29 -7.78
C TRP A 99 -0.25 34.63 -7.78
N ARG A 100 0.35 35.58 -8.50
CA ARG A 100 -0.36 36.70 -9.13
C ARG A 100 -0.76 36.23 -10.52
#